data_AF-A0AA50KHA0-F1
#
_entry.id   AF-A0AA50KHA0-F1
#
_cell.length_a   1.000
_cell.length_b   1.000
_cell.length_c   1.000
_cell.angle_alpha   90.00
_cell.angle_beta   90.00
_cell.angle_gamma   90.00
#
_symmetry.space_group_name_H-M   'P 1'
#
loop_
_entity.id
_entity.type
_entity.pdbx_description
1 polymer ?
#
loop_
_entity_poly.entity_id
_entity_poly.type
_entity_poly.pdbx_seq_one_letter_code
_entity_poly.pdbx_strand_id
1 'polypeptide(L)'
;MRNLQRAPALNVMHFEVYVHRILWLISGLLASSAFASDLATHKAGIWTIESTENMSRWVIIHNLESAATTGVFHIEVIGRKHGNAAWQVERLVRHMAITEKVLKASVKDSLNKGGVYPESFDNAYSSWQKENNGKGGAICDTSLIECM
;
A
#
# COMPACT_ATOMS: atom_id res chain seq x y z
N MET A 1 38.97 -58.27 -54.88
CA MET A 1 38.69 -57.99 -53.45
C MET A 1 37.19 -57.83 -53.31
N ARG A 2 36.51 -58.82 -52.70
CA ARG A 2 35.04 -58.88 -52.59
C ARG A 2 34.63 -58.22 -51.28
N ASN A 3 33.81 -57.17 -51.33
CA ASN A 3 33.10 -56.66 -50.15
C ASN A 3 31.72 -57.31 -50.13
N LEU A 4 31.41 -57.97 -49.01
CA LEU A 4 30.19 -58.70 -48.71
C LEU A 4 29.48 -58.03 -47.51
N GLN A 5 28.17 -58.27 -47.43
CA GLN A 5 27.19 -58.02 -46.36
C GLN A 5 26.34 -56.75 -46.54
N ARG A 6 25.08 -56.86 -47.02
CA ARG A 6 23.81 -57.35 -46.39
C ARG A 6 23.34 -56.54 -45.17
N ALA A 7 22.17 -55.90 -45.33
CA ALA A 7 21.27 -55.34 -44.31
C ALA A 7 20.56 -56.44 -43.48
N PRO A 8 19.91 -56.12 -42.34
CA PRO A 8 18.45 -55.86 -42.38
C PRO A 8 17.84 -54.88 -41.32
N ALA A 9 16.71 -54.28 -41.71
CA ALA A 9 15.42 -54.05 -41.04
C ALA A 9 15.23 -53.84 -39.51
N LEU A 10 14.40 -52.81 -39.21
CA LEU A 10 13.34 -52.68 -38.19
C LEU A 10 13.65 -52.78 -36.68
N ASN A 11 13.34 -51.70 -35.94
CA ASN A 11 12.53 -51.84 -34.72
C ASN A 11 11.84 -50.53 -34.26
N VAL A 12 10.51 -50.57 -34.26
CA VAL A 12 9.57 -50.21 -33.18
C VAL A 12 9.54 -48.78 -32.62
N MET A 13 8.35 -48.19 -32.80
CA MET A 13 7.71 -47.11 -32.06
C MET A 13 8.10 -47.02 -30.58
N HIS A 14 8.43 -45.81 -30.11
CA HIS A 14 8.05 -45.37 -28.76
C HIS A 14 7.42 -43.99 -28.85
N PHE A 15 6.08 -44.00 -28.87
CA PHE A 15 5.24 -42.87 -28.52
C PHE A 15 5.27 -42.80 -26.98
N GLU A 16 6.16 -42.00 -26.40
CA GLU A 16 6.13 -41.72 -24.97
C GLU A 16 5.67 -40.28 -24.73
N VAL A 17 4.39 -40.20 -24.38
CA VAL A 17 3.70 -39.05 -23.81
C VAL A 17 4.40 -38.70 -22.49
N TYR A 18 5.22 -37.65 -22.49
CA TYR A 18 5.86 -37.19 -21.26
C TYR A 18 4.86 -36.42 -20.40
N VAL A 19 4.46 -37.08 -19.33
CA VAL A 19 3.56 -36.68 -18.28
C VAL A 19 4.05 -35.42 -17.55
N HIS A 20 3.18 -34.40 -17.54
CA HIS A 20 2.95 -33.41 -16.47
C HIS A 20 4.16 -32.72 -15.81
N ARG A 21 4.39 -31.46 -16.19
CA ARG A 21 4.91 -30.43 -15.25
C ARG A 21 4.22 -29.09 -15.46
N ILE A 22 2.99 -29.04 -14.96
CA ILE A 22 2.35 -27.90 -14.27
C ILE A 22 2.86 -26.51 -14.70
N LEU A 23 2.16 -25.94 -15.68
CA LEU A 23 2.14 -24.52 -15.96
C LEU A 23 1.27 -23.85 -14.86
N TRP A 24 1.85 -23.57 -13.68
CA TRP A 24 1.18 -22.69 -12.71
C TRP A 24 1.15 -21.29 -13.31
N LEU A 25 0.01 -20.96 -13.91
CA LEU A 25 -0.47 -19.60 -14.11
C LEU A 25 -0.40 -18.87 -12.75
N ILE A 26 0.64 -18.07 -12.52
CA ILE A 26 0.64 -17.09 -11.44
C ILE A 26 -0.27 -15.94 -11.91
N SER A 27 -1.57 -16.19 -11.92
CA SER A 27 -2.55 -15.11 -11.77
C SER A 27 -2.42 -14.63 -10.33
N GLY A 28 -1.48 -13.70 -10.11
CA GLY A 28 -1.46 -12.92 -8.88
C GLY A 28 -2.81 -12.20 -8.78
N LEU A 29 -3.67 -12.66 -7.88
CA LEU A 29 -4.85 -11.90 -7.48
C LEU A 29 -4.34 -10.60 -6.85
N LEU A 30 -4.26 -9.53 -7.64
CA LEU A 30 -4.28 -8.17 -7.12
C LEU A 30 -5.70 -7.97 -6.57
N ALA A 31 -5.92 -8.39 -5.33
CA ALA A 31 -7.15 -8.09 -4.61
C ALA A 31 -7.12 -6.60 -4.29
N SER A 32 -7.63 -5.77 -5.21
CA SER A 32 -7.94 -4.38 -4.91
C SER A 32 -8.85 -4.35 -3.70
N SER A 33 -8.43 -3.68 -2.65
CA SER A 33 -9.21 -3.65 -1.43
C SER A 33 -10.44 -2.75 -1.62
N ALA A 34 -11.60 -3.25 -1.20
CA ALA A 34 -12.85 -2.50 -1.28
C ALA A 34 -12.79 -1.20 -0.46
N PHE A 35 -11.95 -1.16 0.58
CA PHE A 35 -11.80 0.01 1.44
C PHE A 35 -10.85 1.07 0.86
N ALA A 36 -9.75 0.71 0.18
CA ALA A 36 -8.98 1.70 -0.58
C ALA A 36 -9.86 2.36 -1.66
N SER A 37 -10.75 1.58 -2.30
CA SER A 37 -11.71 2.09 -3.27
C SER A 37 -12.73 3.04 -2.62
N ASP A 38 -13.21 2.72 -1.43
CA ASP A 38 -14.13 3.57 -0.64
C ASP A 38 -13.46 4.88 -0.20
N LEU A 39 -12.24 4.82 0.35
CA LEU A 39 -11.47 6.03 0.67
C LEU A 39 -11.21 6.90 -0.55
N ALA A 40 -10.97 6.29 -1.72
CA ALA A 40 -10.75 6.98 -2.97
C ALA A 40 -12.02 7.66 -3.54
N THR A 41 -13.21 7.31 -3.06
CA THR A 41 -14.44 8.05 -3.43
C THR A 41 -14.41 9.48 -2.90
N HIS A 42 -13.75 9.71 -1.76
CA HIS A 42 -13.49 11.02 -1.20
C HIS A 42 -12.13 11.55 -1.64
N LYS A 43 -12.10 12.21 -2.81
CA LYS A 43 -10.87 12.67 -3.47
C LYS A 43 -9.97 13.59 -2.63
N ALA A 44 -10.53 14.29 -1.64
CA ALA A 44 -9.71 15.13 -0.78
C ALA A 44 -8.78 14.31 0.13
N GLY A 45 -9.11 13.04 0.39
CA GLY A 45 -8.31 12.15 1.22
C GLY A 45 -8.23 12.56 2.69
N ILE A 46 -9.16 13.39 3.16
CA ILE A 46 -9.16 13.94 4.52
C ILE A 46 -10.23 13.24 5.34
N TRP A 47 -9.84 12.68 6.49
CA TRP A 47 -10.73 11.89 7.33
C TRP A 47 -10.51 12.19 8.81
N THR A 48 -11.57 12.40 9.58
CA THR A 48 -11.46 12.55 11.04
C THR A 48 -10.96 11.26 11.68
N ILE A 49 -10.21 11.40 12.77
CA ILE A 49 -9.85 10.32 13.68
C ILE A 49 -10.32 10.67 15.10
N GLU A 50 -9.95 9.87 16.09
CA GLU A 50 -10.29 10.16 17.48
C GLU A 50 -9.71 11.50 17.97
N SER A 51 -10.58 12.40 18.44
CA SER A 51 -10.23 13.66 19.09
C SER A 51 -9.65 13.44 20.50
N THR A 52 -9.03 14.46 21.09
CA THR A 52 -8.85 14.54 22.55
C THR A 52 -9.93 15.43 23.15
N GLU A 53 -9.92 15.60 24.48
CA GLU A 53 -10.75 16.58 25.18
C GLU A 53 -10.61 18.01 24.62
N ASN A 54 -9.42 18.39 24.16
CA ASN A 54 -9.10 19.76 23.76
C ASN A 54 -8.67 19.92 22.28
N MET A 55 -8.72 18.85 21.48
CA MET A 55 -8.20 18.88 20.11
C MET A 55 -8.99 17.99 19.17
N SER A 56 -9.39 18.57 18.04
CA SER A 56 -9.87 17.81 16.89
C SER A 56 -8.69 17.27 16.09
N ARG A 57 -8.78 16.02 15.61
CA ARG A 57 -7.72 15.37 14.84
C ARG A 57 -8.24 14.77 13.55
N TRP A 58 -7.44 14.84 12.49
CA TRP A 58 -7.75 14.22 11.20
C TRP A 58 -6.47 13.78 10.49
N VAL A 59 -6.63 12.85 9.55
CA VAL A 59 -5.56 12.42 8.65
C VAL A 59 -5.75 13.03 7.26
N ILE A 60 -4.65 13.20 6.55
CA ILE A 60 -4.61 13.49 5.11
C ILE A 60 -3.88 12.33 4.44
N ILE A 61 -4.53 11.67 3.48
CA ILE A 61 -3.98 10.54 2.74
C ILE A 61 -3.42 11.05 1.41
N HIS A 62 -2.10 10.92 1.22
CA HIS A 62 -1.42 11.51 0.08
C HIS A 62 -1.30 10.59 -1.14
N ASN A 63 -1.57 9.28 -0.98
CA ASN A 63 -1.31 8.28 -2.01
C ASN A 63 -2.53 7.38 -2.32
N LEU A 64 -3.76 7.90 -2.23
CA LEU A 64 -5.00 7.13 -2.44
C LEU A 64 -4.97 6.22 -3.69
N GLU A 65 -4.45 6.73 -4.81
CA GLU A 65 -4.38 5.99 -6.08
C GLU A 65 -3.45 4.78 -6.00
N SER A 66 -2.25 4.94 -5.42
CA SER A 66 -1.26 3.86 -5.35
C SER A 66 -1.51 2.92 -4.17
N ALA A 67 -2.13 3.40 -3.08
CA ALA A 67 -2.43 2.63 -1.88
C ALA A 67 -3.32 1.41 -2.17
N ALA A 68 -4.22 1.50 -3.15
CA ALA A 68 -5.06 0.38 -3.58
C ALA A 68 -4.26 -0.82 -4.14
N THR A 69 -3.03 -0.58 -4.59
CA THR A 69 -2.14 -1.61 -5.12
C THR A 69 -1.07 -2.01 -4.12
N THR A 70 -0.53 -1.05 -3.34
CA THR A 70 0.56 -1.31 -2.39
C THR A 70 0.08 -1.85 -1.05
N GLY A 71 -1.19 -1.61 -0.67
CA GLY A 71 -1.72 -1.89 0.67
C GLY A 71 -1.14 -0.99 1.78
N VAL A 72 -0.30 -0.02 1.40
CA VAL A 72 0.37 0.92 2.29
C VAL A 72 -0.10 2.33 1.99
N PHE A 73 -0.65 2.99 3.00
CA PHE A 73 -1.09 4.36 2.94
C PHE A 73 -0.01 5.26 3.53
N HIS A 74 0.23 6.40 2.90
CA HIS A 74 1.13 7.44 3.40
C HIS A 74 0.28 8.63 3.84
N ILE A 75 0.29 8.88 5.14
CA ILE A 75 -0.58 9.86 5.77
C ILE A 75 0.21 10.95 6.48
N GLU A 76 -0.45 12.10 6.64
CA GLU A 76 -0.12 13.11 7.64
C GLU A 76 -1.24 13.16 8.69
N VAL A 77 -0.89 13.38 9.97
CA VAL A 77 -1.86 13.57 11.06
C VAL A 77 -1.85 15.03 11.52
N ILE A 78 -3.01 15.67 11.44
CA ILE A 78 -3.20 17.07 11.82
C ILE A 78 -4.06 17.16 13.08
N GLY A 79 -3.70 18.09 13.95
CA GLY A 79 -4.44 18.48 15.14
C GLY A 79 -4.84 19.94 15.08
N ARG A 80 -6.00 20.29 15.63
CA ARG A 80 -6.37 21.67 15.91
C ARG A 80 -7.03 21.77 17.28
N LYS A 81 -6.44 22.58 18.15
CA LYS A 81 -7.01 22.85 19.48
C LYS A 81 -8.39 23.49 19.34
N HIS A 82 -9.31 23.16 20.24
CA HIS A 82 -10.63 23.77 20.27
C HIS A 82 -10.51 25.28 20.53
N GLY A 83 -11.25 26.10 19.77
CA GLY A 83 -11.17 27.56 19.82
C GLY A 83 -10.08 28.19 18.93
N ASN A 84 -9.15 27.41 18.38
CA ASN A 84 -8.17 27.92 17.42
C ASN A 84 -8.81 28.25 16.06
N ALA A 85 -8.26 29.25 15.40
CA ALA A 85 -8.62 29.59 14.03
C ALA A 85 -8.19 28.47 13.05
N ALA A 86 -8.80 28.46 11.85
CA ALA A 86 -8.59 27.39 10.88
C ALA A 86 -7.14 27.23 10.41
N TRP A 87 -6.34 28.31 10.44
CA TRP A 87 -4.92 28.31 10.06
C TRP A 87 -3.97 27.90 11.21
N GLN A 88 -4.47 27.78 12.44
CA GLN A 88 -3.67 27.45 13.63
C GLN A 88 -3.74 25.94 13.91
N VAL A 89 -3.15 25.17 12.99
CA VAL A 89 -3.09 23.71 13.05
C VAL A 89 -1.71 23.22 13.48
N GLU A 90 -1.68 22.06 14.11
CA GLU A 90 -0.49 21.35 14.54
C GLU A 90 -0.31 20.11 13.66
N ARG A 91 0.90 19.85 13.17
CA ARG A 91 1.25 18.60 12.48
C ARG A 91 1.71 17.61 13.53
N LEU A 92 0.79 16.77 14.00
CA LEU A 92 1.06 15.79 15.05
C LEU A 92 2.00 14.69 14.53
N VAL A 93 1.79 14.26 13.30
CA VAL A 93 2.71 13.37 12.57
C VAL A 93 2.88 13.91 11.17
N ARG A 94 4.12 14.17 10.77
CA ARG A 94 4.46 14.75 9.45
C ARG A 94 4.40 13.72 8.33
N HIS A 95 4.72 12.46 8.62
CA HIS A 95 4.56 11.33 7.71
C HIS A 95 4.44 10.05 8.54
N MET A 96 3.55 9.17 8.11
CA MET A 96 3.47 7.78 8.58
C MET A 96 3.10 6.88 7.41
N ALA A 97 3.83 5.79 7.22
CA ALA A 97 3.36 4.66 6.44
C ALA A 97 2.47 3.79 7.33
N ILE A 98 1.26 3.49 6.91
CA ILE A 98 0.26 2.77 7.71
C ILE A 98 -0.44 1.72 6.86
N THR A 99 -0.71 0.56 7.45
CA THR A 99 -1.47 -0.49 6.77
C THR A 99 -2.94 -0.10 6.59
N GLU A 100 -3.58 -0.67 5.59
CA GLU A 100 -5.01 -0.49 5.36
C GLU A 100 -5.86 -0.83 6.59
N LYS A 101 -5.55 -1.95 7.25
CA LYS A 101 -6.27 -2.45 8.43
C LYS A 101 -6.31 -1.38 9.53
N VAL A 102 -5.16 -0.80 9.84
CA VAL A 102 -5.05 0.20 10.92
C VAL A 102 -5.73 1.50 10.52
N LEU A 103 -5.53 1.96 9.28
CA LEU A 103 -6.18 3.18 8.80
C LEU A 103 -7.70 3.04 8.84
N LYS A 104 -8.23 1.92 8.37
CA LYS A 104 -9.67 1.59 8.41
C LYS A 104 -10.25 1.60 9.81
N ALA A 105 -9.52 1.06 10.78
CA ALA A 105 -9.96 1.05 12.17
C ALA A 105 -9.92 2.45 12.82
N SER A 106 -9.20 3.41 12.22
CA SER A 106 -8.94 4.72 12.82
C SER A 106 -9.85 5.84 12.29
N VAL A 107 -10.21 5.80 11.00
CA VAL A 107 -11.00 6.84 10.34
C VAL A 107 -12.48 6.77 10.72
N LYS A 108 -13.13 7.93 10.81
CA LYS A 108 -14.58 8.05 11.12
C LYS A 108 -15.33 8.68 9.96
N ASP A 109 -15.35 10.01 9.88
CA ASP A 109 -16.05 10.77 8.85
C ASP A 109 -15.09 11.44 7.86
N SER A 110 -15.50 11.54 6.59
CA SER A 110 -14.79 12.30 5.56
C SER A 110 -14.90 13.82 5.79
N LEU A 111 -13.84 14.56 5.51
CA LEU A 111 -13.82 16.03 5.61
C LEU A 111 -13.58 16.71 4.26
N ASN A 112 -14.35 17.75 3.96
CA ASN A 112 -14.15 18.57 2.75
C ASN A 112 -13.12 19.70 2.93
N LYS A 113 -12.66 19.94 4.16
CA LYS A 113 -11.73 21.02 4.54
C LYS A 113 -10.78 20.50 5.63
N GLY A 114 -9.62 21.13 5.78
CA GLY A 114 -8.58 20.71 6.74
C GLY A 114 -7.25 20.34 6.08
N GLY A 115 -7.16 20.46 4.75
CA GLY A 115 -5.89 20.32 4.04
C GLY A 115 -4.91 21.40 4.47
N VAL A 116 -3.62 21.03 4.47
CA VAL A 116 -2.50 21.92 4.75
C VAL A 116 -1.48 21.79 3.61
N TYR A 117 -0.60 22.77 3.44
CA TYR A 117 0.46 22.68 2.43
C TYR A 117 1.36 21.45 2.70
N PRO A 118 1.75 20.66 1.68
CA PRO A 118 2.32 19.33 1.90
C PRO A 118 3.83 19.31 2.14
N GLU A 119 4.56 20.43 2.15
CA GLU A 119 6.04 20.40 2.14
C GLU A 119 6.61 19.69 3.37
N SER A 120 5.94 19.79 4.52
CA SER A 120 6.33 19.03 5.71
C SER A 120 6.15 17.52 5.53
N PHE A 121 5.08 17.11 4.84
CA PHE A 121 4.84 15.72 4.47
C PHE A 121 5.88 15.24 3.47
N ASP A 122 6.10 15.98 2.38
CA ASP A 122 7.03 15.57 1.30
C ASP A 122 8.45 15.35 1.84
N ASN A 123 8.91 16.24 2.72
CA ASN A 123 10.21 16.10 3.37
C ASN A 123 10.31 14.87 4.28
N ALA A 124 9.28 14.63 5.09
CA ALA A 124 9.24 13.49 6.00
C ALA A 124 9.10 12.16 5.23
N TYR A 125 8.25 12.12 4.19
CA TYR A 125 8.11 10.98 3.30
C TYR A 125 9.40 10.66 2.55
N SER A 126 10.08 11.68 2.01
CA SER A 126 11.39 11.49 1.35
C SER A 126 12.43 10.91 2.32
N SER A 127 12.35 11.27 3.60
CA SER A 127 13.24 10.74 4.64
C SER A 127 12.94 9.26 4.89
N TRP A 128 11.66 8.91 5.09
CA TRP A 128 11.21 7.52 5.21
C TRP A 128 11.61 6.66 4.02
N GLN A 129 11.49 7.17 2.77
CA GLN A 129 11.87 6.43 1.57
C GLN A 129 13.35 6.04 1.56
N LYS A 130 14.23 6.88 2.12
CA LYS A 130 15.68 6.64 2.17
C LYS A 130 16.09 5.63 3.23
N GLU A 131 15.23 5.37 4.21
CA GLU A 131 15.48 4.37 5.26
C GLU A 131 15.65 2.96 4.66
N ASN A 132 16.28 2.07 5.45
CA ASN A 132 16.52 0.67 5.08
C ASN A 132 17.17 0.49 3.69
N ASN A 133 18.10 1.39 3.33
CA ASN A 133 18.77 1.43 2.03
C ASN A 133 17.81 1.69 0.85
N GLY A 134 16.88 2.64 1.02
CA GLY A 134 15.93 2.98 -0.03
C GLY A 134 14.71 2.06 -0.10
N LYS A 135 14.51 1.18 0.88
CA LYS A 135 13.40 0.23 0.93
C LYS A 135 12.17 0.76 1.66
N GLY A 136 12.25 1.99 2.18
CA GLY A 136 11.24 2.54 3.07
C GLY A 136 11.47 2.16 4.53
N GLY A 137 10.96 3.00 5.42
CA GLY A 137 11.03 2.85 6.86
C GLY A 137 9.98 1.92 7.46
N ALA A 138 9.71 2.12 8.74
CA ALA A 138 8.67 1.39 9.47
C ALA A 138 7.27 1.62 8.89
N ILE A 139 6.40 0.62 8.99
CA ILE A 139 4.99 0.69 8.62
C ILE A 139 4.16 0.40 9.89
N CYS A 140 3.23 1.28 10.22
CA CYS A 140 2.33 1.12 11.35
C CYS A 140 1.28 0.03 11.07
N ASP A 141 1.30 -1.02 11.90
CA ASP A 141 0.42 -2.19 11.80
C ASP A 141 -0.33 -2.54 13.10
N THR A 142 -0.17 -1.75 14.17
CA THR A 142 -0.88 -1.92 15.45
C THR A 142 -2.11 -1.01 15.57
N SER A 143 -1.92 0.26 15.92
CA SER A 143 -2.96 1.29 16.03
C SER A 143 -2.37 2.65 15.66
N LEU A 144 -3.19 3.53 15.07
CA LEU A 144 -2.70 4.86 14.67
C LEU A 144 -2.15 5.63 15.86
N ILE A 145 -2.82 5.58 17.02
CA ILE A 145 -2.43 6.34 18.22
C ILE A 145 -1.13 5.83 18.83
N GLU A 146 -0.84 4.53 18.83
CA GLU A 146 0.42 3.99 19.37
C GLU A 146 1.62 4.29 18.46
N CYS A 147 1.38 4.45 17.15
CA CYS A 147 2.42 4.78 16.17
C CYS A 147 2.75 6.28 16.08
N MET A 148 1.89 7.15 16.64
CA MET A 148 2.09 8.59 16.71
C MET A 148 3.13 8.95 17.79
#